data_AF-A0A2M8GH68-F1
#
_entry.id   AF-A0A2M8GH68-F1
#
_cell.length_a   1.000
_cell.length_b   1.000
_cell.length_c   1.000
_cell.angle_alpha   90.00
_cell.angle_beta   90.00
_cell.angle_gamma   90.00
#
_symmetry.space_group_name_H-M   'P 1'
#
loop_
_entity.id
_entity.type
_entity.pdbx_description
1 polymer ?
#
loop_
_entity_poly.entity_id
_entity_poly.type
_entity_poly.pdbx_seq_one_letter_code
_entity_poly.pdbx_strand_id
1 'polypeptide(L)'
;MAVELGRFINDQLKNLPPDHPDREYLEDLSAITKSYIERGDRVRGDFLNRSQLVEREHEALRAFFGKEVPVLTPPSELFETLKVAEVEGFGKILKPVYFPAVKFEQADEYPGWKVKPEEWFWDEIKEGFLKKSAVRLGGYWGLFDESRRPNYNGGRQMFPEDPLAPVLAKARKEGRIAVPDLLNYVPEGSRFAISSDEKDQTVFPQLAKILRLTKSVAIVRRPTEMEFNFAGNLRYPHLGEANTWEQLNDKWGDSFWLTGGNSEMGGLADVHYDCTYDGCSNVRQDIDAFRPLVVFLHN
;
A
#
# COMPACT_ATOMS: atom_id res chain seq x y z
N MET A 1 -3.37 -10.30 -25.99
CA MET A 1 -3.37 -9.49 -24.76
C MET A 1 -3.55 -8.00 -24.98
N ALA A 2 -2.57 -7.19 -25.42
CA ALA A 2 -2.83 -5.77 -25.72
C ALA A 2 -3.93 -5.57 -26.79
N VAL A 3 -3.97 -6.46 -27.79
CA VAL A 3 -5.05 -6.52 -28.81
C VAL A 3 -6.41 -6.92 -28.22
N GLU A 4 -6.44 -7.74 -27.16
CA GLU A 4 -7.68 -8.17 -26.51
C GLU A 4 -8.23 -7.09 -25.58
N LEU A 5 -7.35 -6.42 -24.83
CA LEU A 5 -7.68 -5.25 -24.02
C LEU A 5 -8.22 -4.12 -24.91
N GLY A 6 -7.57 -3.85 -26.05
CA GLY A 6 -8.07 -2.87 -27.02
C GLY A 6 -9.45 -3.22 -27.59
N ARG A 7 -9.74 -4.51 -27.82
CA ARG A 7 -11.08 -4.96 -28.22
C ARG A 7 -12.11 -4.75 -27.11
N PHE A 8 -11.77 -5.16 -25.88
CA PHE A 8 -12.64 -4.98 -24.71
C PHE A 8 -13.00 -3.52 -24.49
N ILE A 9 -12.01 -2.61 -24.48
CA ILE A 9 -12.23 -1.16 -24.30
C ILE A 9 -13.15 -0.61 -25.38
N ASN A 10 -12.90 -0.96 -26.65
CA ASN A 10 -13.74 -0.50 -27.76
C ASN A 10 -15.18 -1.03 -27.70
N ASP A 11 -15.38 -2.24 -27.19
CA ASP A 11 -16.72 -2.79 -27.01
C ASP A 11 -17.44 -2.15 -25.82
N GLN A 12 -16.74 -1.81 -24.73
CA GLN A 12 -17.31 -1.01 -23.65
C GLN A 12 -17.71 0.39 -24.13
N LEU A 13 -16.85 1.09 -24.87
CA LEU A 13 -17.11 2.43 -25.40
C LEU A 13 -18.34 2.53 -26.32
N LYS A 14 -18.62 1.48 -27.10
CA LYS A 14 -19.82 1.40 -27.97
C LYS A 14 -21.11 1.33 -27.16
N ASN A 15 -21.06 0.73 -25.97
CA ASN A 15 -22.23 0.45 -25.15
C ASN A 15 -22.51 1.54 -24.12
N LEU A 16 -21.56 2.45 -23.88
CA LEU A 16 -21.73 3.57 -22.97
C LEU A 16 -22.39 4.77 -23.68
N PRO A 17 -23.33 5.47 -23.01
CA PRO A 17 -23.80 6.78 -23.44
C PRO A 17 -22.65 7.80 -23.61
N PRO A 18 -22.80 8.83 -24.47
CA PRO A 18 -21.79 9.88 -24.64
C PRO A 18 -21.44 10.64 -23.36
N ASP A 19 -22.37 10.75 -22.43
CA ASP A 19 -22.28 11.45 -21.15
C ASP A 19 -21.92 10.52 -19.96
N HIS A 20 -21.61 9.25 -20.22
CA HIS A 20 -21.28 8.31 -19.17
C HIS A 20 -19.94 8.68 -18.48
N PRO A 21 -19.86 8.70 -17.14
CA PRO A 21 -18.67 9.16 -16.41
C PRO A 21 -17.41 8.31 -16.66
N ASP A 22 -17.58 7.07 -17.13
CA ASP A 22 -16.47 6.17 -17.49
C ASP A 22 -15.98 6.32 -18.94
N ARG A 23 -16.66 7.13 -19.77
CA ARG A 23 -16.34 7.22 -21.21
C ARG A 23 -14.98 7.87 -21.45
N GLU A 24 -14.71 9.01 -20.83
CA GLU A 24 -13.42 9.71 -20.93
C GLU A 24 -12.26 8.80 -20.51
N TYR A 25 -12.43 8.07 -19.41
CA TYR A 25 -11.44 7.10 -18.93
C TYR A 25 -11.14 5.99 -19.95
N LEU A 26 -12.18 5.43 -20.57
CA LEU A 26 -12.04 4.38 -21.58
C LEU A 26 -11.48 4.90 -22.91
N GLU A 27 -11.82 6.13 -23.30
CA GLU A 27 -11.24 6.79 -24.49
C GLU A 27 -9.73 7.01 -24.31
N ASP A 28 -9.31 7.47 -23.13
CA ASP A 28 -7.90 7.56 -22.77
C ASP A 28 -7.22 6.19 -22.76
N LEU A 29 -7.84 5.18 -22.15
CA LEU A 29 -7.28 3.83 -22.11
C LEU A 29 -7.12 3.25 -23.51
N SER A 30 -8.06 3.56 -24.42
CA SER A 30 -8.00 3.17 -25.83
C SER A 30 -6.81 3.83 -26.52
N ALA A 31 -6.62 5.14 -26.33
CA ALA A 31 -5.48 5.88 -26.90
C ALA A 31 -4.13 5.34 -26.41
N ILE A 32 -4.05 5.02 -25.11
CA ILE A 32 -2.85 4.44 -24.49
C ILE A 32 -2.60 3.03 -25.02
N THR A 33 -3.61 2.17 -25.04
CA THR A 33 -3.51 0.79 -25.55
C THR A 33 -3.06 0.79 -27.01
N LYS A 34 -3.56 1.74 -27.82
CA LYS A 34 -3.12 1.94 -29.19
C LYS A 34 -1.64 2.30 -29.27
N SER A 35 -1.17 3.25 -28.45
CA SER A 35 0.26 3.61 -28.38
C SER A 35 1.16 2.44 -27.94
N TYR A 36 0.65 1.50 -27.14
CA TYR A 36 1.39 0.31 -26.70
C TYR A 36 1.39 -0.80 -27.74
N ILE A 37 0.27 -1.02 -28.43
CA ILE A 37 0.19 -1.91 -29.59
C ILE A 37 1.20 -1.45 -30.66
N GLU A 38 1.28 -0.14 -30.89
CA GLU A 38 2.22 0.46 -31.85
C GLU A 38 3.70 0.31 -31.43
N ARG A 39 3.98 0.20 -30.11
CA ARG A 39 5.33 0.01 -29.54
C ARG A 39 5.72 -1.45 -29.29
N GLY A 40 4.79 -2.40 -29.45
CA GLY A 40 5.04 -3.84 -29.22
C GLY A 40 5.02 -4.26 -27.74
N ASP A 41 4.60 -3.37 -26.85
CA ASP A 41 4.56 -3.62 -25.41
C ASP A 41 3.29 -4.41 -25.02
N ARG A 42 3.44 -5.34 -24.06
CA ARG A 42 2.31 -6.11 -23.52
C ARG A 42 1.67 -5.36 -22.35
N VAL A 43 0.51 -4.75 -22.58
CA VAL A 43 -0.35 -4.24 -21.50
C VAL A 43 -1.13 -5.42 -20.88
N ARG A 44 -1.00 -5.62 -19.57
CA ARG A 44 -1.83 -6.53 -18.76
C ARG A 44 -2.53 -5.68 -17.70
N GLY A 45 -3.69 -5.13 -18.04
CA GLY A 45 -4.49 -4.38 -17.09
C GLY A 45 -5.94 -4.82 -17.11
N ASP A 46 -6.36 -5.62 -16.13
CA ASP A 46 -7.76 -5.70 -15.72
C ASP A 46 -8.09 -4.43 -14.95
N PHE A 47 -8.13 -3.29 -15.66
CA PHE A 47 -8.50 -2.03 -15.04
C PHE A 47 -10.01 -2.00 -14.87
N LEU A 48 -10.46 -2.06 -13.62
CA LEU A 48 -11.83 -1.72 -13.28
C LEU A 48 -12.06 -0.25 -13.62
N ASN A 49 -13.14 0.03 -14.35
CA ASN A 49 -13.62 1.40 -14.49
C ASN A 49 -14.14 1.92 -13.14
N ARG A 50 -14.52 3.20 -13.08
CA ARG A 50 -14.91 3.85 -11.82
C ARG A 50 -16.08 3.14 -11.16
N SER A 51 -17.10 2.80 -11.95
CA SER A 51 -18.32 2.13 -11.47
C SER A 51 -18.01 0.72 -10.92
N GLN A 52 -17.20 -0.05 -11.64
CA GLN A 52 -16.76 -1.39 -11.23
C GLN A 52 -15.91 -1.35 -9.96
N LEU A 53 -15.05 -0.34 -9.83
CA LEU A 53 -14.20 -0.17 -8.66
C LEU A 53 -15.04 0.16 -7.41
N VAL A 54 -16.04 1.05 -7.56
CA VAL A 54 -17.00 1.38 -6.50
C VAL A 54 -17.81 0.16 -6.09
N GLU A 55 -18.35 -0.61 -7.04
CA GLU A 55 -19.13 -1.82 -6.75
C GLU A 55 -18.32 -2.87 -5.99
N ARG A 56 -17.08 -3.13 -6.44
CA ARG A 56 -16.17 -4.06 -5.76
C ARG A 56 -15.89 -3.65 -4.31
N GLU A 57 -15.75 -2.35 -4.05
CA GLU A 57 -15.59 -1.87 -2.67
C GLU A 57 -16.89 -2.01 -1.88
N HIS A 58 -18.05 -1.67 -2.45
CA HIS A 58 -19.34 -1.87 -1.78
C HIS A 58 -19.53 -3.31 -1.33
N GLU A 59 -19.33 -4.28 -2.22
CA GLU A 59 -19.47 -5.71 -1.91
C GLU A 59 -18.53 -6.14 -0.78
N ALA A 60 -17.24 -5.77 -0.87
CA ALA A 60 -16.25 -6.16 0.12
C ALA A 60 -16.49 -5.49 1.48
N LEU A 61 -16.86 -4.21 1.50
CA LEU A 61 -17.16 -3.50 2.75
C LEU A 61 -18.43 -4.03 3.39
N ARG A 62 -19.45 -4.36 2.60
CA ARG A 62 -20.68 -4.99 3.12
C ARG A 62 -20.37 -6.33 3.77
N ALA A 63 -19.53 -7.15 3.12
CA ALA A 63 -19.08 -8.42 3.70
C ALA A 63 -18.23 -8.21 4.96
N PHE A 64 -17.38 -7.17 4.99
CA PHE A 64 -16.54 -6.86 6.14
C PHE A 64 -17.37 -6.38 7.34
N PHE A 65 -18.17 -5.33 7.17
CA PHE A 65 -18.89 -4.65 8.25
C PHE A 65 -20.25 -5.30 8.57
N GLY A 66 -20.75 -6.18 7.70
CA GLY A 66 -22.10 -6.77 7.84
C GLY A 66 -23.24 -5.80 7.53
N LYS A 67 -22.93 -4.61 7.00
CA LYS A 67 -23.87 -3.53 6.68
C LYS A 67 -23.35 -2.72 5.51
N GLU A 68 -24.24 -1.96 4.88
CA GLU A 68 -23.86 -1.01 3.84
C GLU A 68 -22.93 0.08 4.39
N VAL A 69 -21.86 0.36 3.65
CA VAL A 69 -20.90 1.42 3.95
C VAL A 69 -20.76 2.31 2.72
N PRO A 70 -20.90 3.65 2.86
CA PRO A 70 -20.70 4.56 1.74
C PRO A 70 -19.28 4.47 1.16
N VAL A 71 -19.19 4.27 -0.15
CA VAL A 71 -17.95 4.34 -0.92
C VAL A 71 -17.93 5.68 -1.65
N LEU A 72 -16.88 6.47 -1.43
CA LEU A 72 -16.71 7.72 -2.16
C LEU A 72 -16.37 7.43 -3.62
N THR A 73 -16.76 8.33 -4.51
CA THR A 73 -16.31 8.28 -5.91
C THR A 73 -14.78 8.37 -5.97
N PRO A 74 -14.08 7.44 -6.64
CA PRO A 74 -12.63 7.52 -6.77
C PRO A 74 -12.21 8.77 -7.56
N PRO A 75 -11.16 9.51 -7.11
CA PRO A 75 -10.68 10.68 -7.81
C PRO A 75 -10.09 10.30 -9.19
N SER A 76 -10.17 11.20 -10.17
CA SER A 76 -9.55 11.02 -11.50
C SER A 76 -8.06 10.71 -11.41
N GLU A 77 -7.39 11.37 -10.48
CA GLU A 77 -5.96 11.28 -10.19
C GLU A 77 -5.55 9.87 -9.79
N LEU A 78 -6.45 9.08 -9.18
CA LEU A 78 -6.20 7.67 -8.91
C LEU A 78 -5.98 6.88 -10.20
N PHE A 79 -6.82 7.10 -11.20
CA PHE A 79 -6.74 6.41 -12.47
C PHE A 79 -5.55 6.85 -13.30
N GLU A 80 -5.22 8.14 -13.28
CA GLU A 80 -3.99 8.67 -13.88
C GLU A 80 -2.74 8.07 -13.24
N THR A 81 -2.72 7.99 -11.90
CA THR A 81 -1.61 7.39 -11.16
C THR A 81 -1.48 5.90 -11.47
N LEU A 82 -2.60 5.17 -11.59
CA LEU A 82 -2.59 3.75 -11.98
C LEU A 82 -2.03 3.54 -13.40
N LYS A 83 -2.37 4.43 -14.35
CA LYS A 83 -1.78 4.41 -15.69
C LYS A 83 -0.26 4.57 -15.62
N VAL A 84 0.23 5.55 -14.84
CA VAL A 84 1.67 5.77 -14.64
C VAL A 84 2.31 4.57 -13.94
N ALA A 85 1.69 4.04 -12.89
CA ALA A 85 2.18 2.88 -12.15
C ALA A 85 2.36 1.66 -13.06
N GLU A 86 1.45 1.40 -13.99
CA GLU A 86 1.60 0.32 -14.97
C GLU A 86 2.83 0.52 -15.87
N VAL A 87 3.03 1.73 -16.39
CA VAL A 87 4.19 2.07 -17.24
C VAL A 87 5.50 1.85 -16.49
N GLU A 88 5.53 2.24 -15.22
CA GLU A 88 6.72 2.21 -14.36
C GLU A 88 6.91 0.84 -13.66
N GLY A 89 6.08 -0.16 -13.97
CA GLY A 89 6.19 -1.53 -13.45
C GLY A 89 5.56 -1.77 -12.07
N PHE A 90 4.89 -0.76 -11.50
CA PHE A 90 4.19 -0.82 -10.21
C PHE A 90 2.75 -1.34 -10.30
N GLY A 91 2.13 -1.39 -11.47
CA GLY A 91 0.72 -1.81 -11.64
C GLY A 91 0.43 -3.25 -11.19
N LYS A 92 1.45 -4.11 -11.12
CA LYS A 92 1.36 -5.45 -10.54
C LYS A 92 1.12 -5.44 -9.03
N ILE A 93 1.69 -4.48 -8.30
CA ILE A 93 1.71 -4.48 -6.83
C ILE A 93 0.82 -3.40 -6.22
N LEU A 94 0.63 -2.25 -6.87
CA LEU A 94 -0.19 -1.16 -6.35
C LEU A 94 -1.64 -1.36 -6.79
N LYS A 95 -2.51 -1.68 -5.83
CA LYS A 95 -3.94 -1.87 -6.09
C LYS A 95 -4.78 -0.78 -5.43
N PRO A 96 -5.82 -0.29 -6.12
CA PRO A 96 -6.75 0.64 -5.51
C PRO A 96 -7.48 -0.06 -4.35
N VAL A 97 -7.59 0.62 -3.22
CA VAL A 97 -8.36 0.19 -2.04
C VAL A 97 -9.05 1.42 -1.46
N TYR A 98 -10.32 1.30 -1.09
CA TYR A 98 -11.02 2.34 -0.35
C TYR A 98 -10.97 2.05 1.15
N PHE A 99 -10.48 3.02 1.91
CA PHE A 99 -10.44 2.98 3.38
C PHE A 99 -11.61 3.81 3.90
N PRO A 100 -12.70 3.22 4.39
CA PRO A 100 -13.90 3.95 4.78
C PRO A 100 -13.64 4.86 5.99
N ALA A 101 -14.42 5.94 6.15
CA ALA A 101 -14.35 6.79 7.34
C ALA A 101 -15.01 6.06 8.52
N VAL A 102 -14.22 5.35 9.32
CA VAL A 102 -14.72 4.58 10.47
C VAL A 102 -13.72 4.62 11.62
N LYS A 103 -14.25 4.60 12.85
CA LYS A 103 -13.47 4.37 14.06
C LYS A 103 -13.75 2.93 14.51
N PHE A 104 -12.70 2.17 14.73
CA PHE A 104 -12.79 0.85 15.32
C PHE A 104 -12.75 0.94 16.84
N GLU A 105 -13.48 0.05 17.49
CA GLU A 105 -13.40 -0.21 18.92
C GLU A 105 -12.96 -1.67 19.14
N GLN A 106 -12.25 -1.94 20.24
CA GLN A 106 -11.80 -3.29 20.61
C GLN A 106 -12.96 -4.32 20.61
N ALA A 107 -14.13 -3.88 21.05
CA ALA A 107 -15.33 -4.70 21.17
C ALA A 107 -16.13 -4.86 19.86
N ASP A 108 -15.77 -4.20 18.75
CA ASP A 108 -16.52 -4.29 17.50
C ASP A 108 -16.48 -5.72 16.91
N GLU A 109 -17.62 -6.29 16.54
CA GLU A 109 -17.71 -7.66 16.02
C GLU A 109 -18.07 -7.68 14.51
N TYR A 110 -17.28 -6.96 13.71
CA TYR A 110 -17.50 -6.94 12.25
C TYR A 110 -17.25 -8.34 11.64
N PRO A 111 -18.18 -8.87 10.81
CA PRO A 111 -18.06 -10.22 10.27
C PRO A 111 -16.74 -10.52 9.55
N GLY A 112 -16.18 -9.57 8.82
CA GLY A 112 -14.92 -9.74 8.10
C GLY A 112 -13.68 -9.39 8.90
N TRP A 113 -13.80 -8.85 10.12
CA TRP A 113 -12.64 -8.52 10.96
C TRP A 113 -12.19 -9.73 11.77
N LYS A 114 -11.62 -10.71 11.08
CA LYS A 114 -11.28 -12.03 11.62
C LYS A 114 -10.10 -12.00 12.59
N VAL A 115 -9.11 -11.16 12.32
CA VAL A 115 -7.90 -11.00 13.12
C VAL A 115 -7.79 -9.54 13.54
N LYS A 116 -8.04 -9.27 14.81
CA LYS A 116 -8.00 -7.91 15.39
C LYS A 116 -6.63 -7.63 16.00
N PRO A 117 -6.21 -6.36 16.10
CA PRO A 117 -5.07 -5.98 16.92
C PRO A 117 -5.23 -6.48 18.37
N GLU A 118 -4.14 -6.97 18.95
CA GLU A 118 -4.11 -7.48 20.33
C GLU A 118 -4.41 -6.40 21.37
N GLU A 119 -4.72 -6.83 22.60
CA GLU A 119 -5.08 -5.94 23.72
C GLU A 119 -4.04 -4.84 23.96
N TRP A 120 -2.75 -5.17 23.81
CA TRP A 120 -1.65 -4.21 23.93
C TRP A 120 -1.88 -2.94 23.10
N PHE A 121 -2.24 -3.07 21.82
CA PHE A 121 -2.48 -1.91 20.94
C PHE A 121 -3.54 -0.95 21.51
N TRP A 122 -4.62 -1.51 22.07
CA TRP A 122 -5.71 -0.72 22.64
C TRP A 122 -5.31 -0.06 23.95
N ASP A 123 -4.53 -0.75 24.77
CA ASP A 123 -4.05 -0.23 26.05
C ASP A 123 -3.06 0.92 25.85
N GLU A 124 -2.14 0.82 24.90
CA GLU A 124 -1.21 1.91 24.57
C GLU A 124 -1.93 3.18 24.07
N ILE A 125 -3.10 3.03 23.43
CA ILE A 125 -3.96 4.18 23.08
C ILE A 125 -4.62 4.78 24.32
N LYS A 126 -5.09 3.94 25.26
CA LYS A 126 -5.71 4.40 26.52
C LYS A 126 -4.70 5.13 27.38
N GLU A 127 -3.47 4.63 27.44
CA GLU A 127 -2.35 5.22 28.19
C GLU A 127 -1.77 6.46 27.52
N GLY A 128 -2.11 6.70 26.24
CA GLY A 128 -1.74 7.89 25.51
C GLY A 128 -0.37 7.83 24.84
N PHE A 129 0.26 6.65 24.82
CA PHE A 129 1.47 6.41 24.04
C PHE A 129 1.16 6.31 22.54
N LEU A 130 0.00 5.79 22.18
CA LEU A 130 -0.51 5.83 20.81
C LEU A 130 -1.57 6.92 20.65
N LYS A 131 -1.58 7.55 19.48
CA LYS A 131 -2.59 8.56 19.16
C LYS A 131 -3.98 7.91 19.08
N LYS A 132 -5.00 8.59 19.61
CA LYS A 132 -6.42 8.17 19.47
C LYS A 132 -6.88 8.01 18.01
N SER A 133 -6.17 8.60 17.06
CA SER A 133 -6.44 8.43 15.63
C SER A 133 -5.93 7.10 15.07
N ALA A 134 -5.09 6.36 15.78
CA ALA A 134 -4.54 5.07 15.32
C ALA A 134 -5.64 4.02 15.05
N VAL A 135 -6.81 4.16 15.68
CA VAL A 135 -7.98 3.27 15.47
C VAL A 135 -8.93 3.73 14.37
N ARG A 136 -8.54 4.73 13.57
CA ARG A 136 -9.42 5.34 12.55
C ARG A 136 -8.90 5.08 11.16
N LEU A 137 -9.83 4.78 10.27
CA LEU A 137 -9.64 4.90 8.83
C LEU A 137 -10.20 6.25 8.36
N GLY A 138 -9.53 6.82 7.36
CA GLY A 138 -9.69 8.24 7.02
C GLY A 138 -10.80 8.58 6.02
N GLY A 139 -11.46 7.60 5.40
CA GLY A 139 -12.42 7.87 4.33
C GLY A 139 -11.75 8.36 3.07
N TYR A 140 -10.91 7.53 2.45
CA TYR A 140 -10.17 7.90 1.25
C TYR A 140 -9.89 6.73 0.33
N TRP A 141 -9.56 7.06 -0.92
CA TRP A 141 -8.96 6.11 -1.84
C TRP A 141 -7.45 6.08 -1.71
N GLY A 142 -6.86 4.90 -1.79
CA GLY A 142 -5.42 4.74 -1.85
C GLY A 142 -4.96 3.68 -2.83
N LEU A 143 -3.69 3.73 -3.21
CA LEU A 143 -3.00 2.61 -3.85
C LEU A 143 -2.19 1.87 -2.80
N PHE A 144 -2.65 0.68 -2.45
CA PHE A 144 -2.03 -0.19 -1.47
C PHE A 144 -1.09 -1.17 -2.17
N ASP A 145 0.13 -1.30 -1.66
CA ASP A 145 1.05 -2.34 -2.12
C ASP A 145 0.62 -3.71 -1.60
N GLU A 146 0.13 -4.57 -2.49
CA GLU A 146 -0.34 -5.92 -2.17
C GLU A 146 0.77 -6.98 -2.15
N SER A 147 2.04 -6.60 -2.30
CA SER A 147 3.15 -7.56 -2.43
C SER A 147 3.19 -8.55 -1.26
N ARG A 148 3.50 -9.81 -1.59
CA ARG A 148 3.76 -10.86 -0.61
C ARG A 148 5.15 -10.68 -0.01
N ARG A 149 5.22 -10.45 1.30
CA ARG A 149 6.47 -10.32 2.03
C ARG A 149 7.19 -11.67 2.10
N PRO A 150 8.52 -11.73 1.89
CA PRO A 150 9.26 -12.98 2.05
C PRO A 150 9.50 -13.31 3.53
N ASN A 151 9.68 -14.60 3.82
CA ASN A 151 10.19 -15.05 5.13
C ASN A 151 11.64 -14.62 5.34
N TYR A 152 12.04 -14.56 6.60
CA TYR A 152 13.39 -14.19 7.01
C TYR A 152 14.41 -15.20 6.49
N ASN A 153 15.50 -14.69 5.92
CA ASN A 153 16.59 -15.49 5.36
C ASN A 153 17.94 -14.85 5.71
N GLY A 154 18.17 -14.61 7.00
CA GLY A 154 19.40 -13.97 7.50
C GLY A 154 19.67 -12.62 6.82
N GLY A 155 18.62 -11.82 6.64
CA GLY A 155 18.66 -10.52 5.96
C GLY A 155 18.83 -10.54 4.44
N ARG A 156 18.89 -11.72 3.81
CA ARG A 156 19.04 -11.86 2.35
C ARG A 156 17.74 -11.93 1.57
N GLN A 157 16.61 -11.88 2.27
CA GLN A 157 15.29 -11.97 1.66
C GLN A 157 14.98 -10.76 0.76
N MET A 158 14.21 -11.03 -0.30
CA MET A 158 13.84 -10.09 -1.37
C MET A 158 12.36 -10.25 -1.70
N PHE A 159 11.68 -9.14 -1.94
CA PHE A 159 10.34 -9.17 -2.50
C PHE A 159 10.41 -9.69 -3.95
N PRO A 160 9.57 -10.68 -4.35
CA PRO A 160 9.57 -11.18 -5.72
C PRO A 160 9.14 -10.10 -6.72
N GLU A 161 9.89 -9.96 -7.83
CA GLU A 161 9.62 -8.99 -8.91
C GLU A 161 9.43 -7.53 -8.41
N ASP A 162 10.15 -7.12 -7.37
CA ASP A 162 9.93 -5.84 -6.71
C ASP A 162 10.33 -4.61 -7.57
N PRO A 163 9.38 -3.75 -7.99
CA PRO A 163 9.68 -2.53 -8.74
C PRO A 163 10.41 -1.47 -7.90
N LEU A 164 10.42 -1.57 -6.57
CA LEU A 164 11.25 -0.71 -5.72
C LEU A 164 12.73 -1.12 -5.71
N ALA A 165 13.08 -2.36 -6.06
CA ALA A 165 14.46 -2.85 -5.93
C ALA A 165 15.50 -1.97 -6.66
N PRO A 166 15.28 -1.51 -7.92
CA PRO A 166 16.20 -0.60 -8.59
C PRO A 166 16.33 0.77 -7.90
N VAL A 167 15.24 1.28 -7.31
CA VAL A 167 15.22 2.55 -6.58
C VAL A 167 16.09 2.45 -5.33
N LEU A 168 15.94 1.35 -4.59
CA LEU A 168 16.69 1.07 -3.37
C LEU A 168 18.18 0.86 -3.65
N ALA A 169 18.52 0.09 -4.68
CA ALA A 169 19.91 -0.15 -5.06
C ALA A 169 20.61 1.15 -5.46
N LYS A 170 19.95 1.98 -6.27
CA LYS A 170 20.46 3.31 -6.62
C LYS A 170 20.65 4.21 -5.40
N ALA A 171 19.67 4.24 -4.49
CA ALA A 171 19.76 5.07 -3.28
C ALA A 171 20.90 4.65 -2.36
N ARG A 172 21.14 3.34 -2.20
CA ARG A 172 22.30 2.80 -1.47
C ARG A 172 23.62 3.20 -2.12
N LYS A 173 23.73 3.01 -3.44
CA LYS A 173 24.93 3.39 -4.21
C LYS A 173 25.26 4.88 -4.13
N GLU A 174 24.23 5.72 -4.06
CA GLU A 174 24.36 7.19 -3.91
C GLU A 174 24.57 7.63 -2.45
N GLY A 175 24.60 6.71 -1.48
CA GLY A 175 24.75 7.02 -0.05
C GLY A 175 23.52 7.67 0.59
N ARG A 176 22.37 7.67 -0.11
CA ARG A 176 21.09 8.19 0.42
C ARG A 176 20.35 7.19 1.31
N ILE A 177 20.77 5.93 1.24
CA ILE A 177 20.46 4.88 2.22
C ILE A 177 21.83 4.33 2.66
N ALA A 178 22.11 4.39 3.95
CA ALA A 178 23.36 3.89 4.50
C ALA A 178 23.41 2.36 4.45
N VAL A 179 24.62 1.84 4.25
CA VAL A 179 24.93 0.40 4.30
C VAL A 179 26.02 0.19 5.35
N PRO A 180 25.66 0.09 6.64
CA PRO A 180 26.63 -0.18 7.70
C PRO A 180 27.34 -1.51 7.48
N ASP A 181 28.56 -1.66 7.98
CA ASP A 181 29.34 -2.91 7.85
C ASP A 181 28.59 -4.13 8.38
N LEU A 182 27.86 -3.96 9.48
CA LEU A 182 27.03 -5.01 10.10
C LEU A 182 25.82 -5.43 9.25
N LEU A 183 25.50 -4.71 8.17
CA LEU A 183 24.34 -4.97 7.30
C LEU A 183 24.74 -5.03 5.82
N ASN A 184 26.04 -5.06 5.50
CA ASN A 184 26.54 -5.08 4.13
C ASN A 184 26.19 -6.36 3.35
N TYR A 185 25.71 -7.39 4.05
CA TYR A 185 25.23 -8.63 3.46
C TYR A 185 23.80 -8.54 2.93
N VAL A 186 23.05 -7.50 3.31
CA VAL A 186 21.69 -7.26 2.82
C VAL A 186 21.74 -6.86 1.35
N PRO A 187 21.00 -7.53 0.45
CA PRO A 187 21.02 -7.21 -0.98
C PRO A 187 20.65 -5.75 -1.26
N GLU A 188 21.31 -5.13 -2.22
CA GLU A 188 21.15 -3.70 -2.54
C GLU A 188 19.72 -3.31 -2.95
N GLY A 189 18.94 -4.24 -3.50
CA GLY A 189 17.53 -4.01 -3.86
C GLY A 189 16.52 -4.35 -2.75
N SER A 190 16.99 -4.79 -1.58
CA SER A 190 16.11 -5.28 -0.51
C SER A 190 15.37 -4.14 0.20
N ARG A 191 14.09 -4.37 0.52
CA ARG A 191 13.27 -3.45 1.35
C ARG A 191 13.62 -3.47 2.84
N PHE A 192 14.50 -4.39 3.24
CA PHE A 192 14.96 -4.57 4.62
C PHE A 192 16.20 -3.71 4.90
N ALA A 193 16.54 -3.54 6.18
CA ALA A 193 17.69 -2.76 6.65
C ALA A 193 17.67 -1.29 6.16
N ILE A 194 16.50 -0.67 6.19
CA ILE A 194 16.31 0.74 5.85
C ILE A 194 15.63 1.40 7.05
N SER A 195 16.20 2.51 7.50
CA SER A 195 15.65 3.27 8.63
C SER A 195 14.37 4.02 8.25
N SER A 196 13.61 4.45 9.25
CA SER A 196 12.39 5.22 9.01
C SER A 196 12.65 6.53 8.28
N ASP A 197 13.70 7.23 8.68
CA ASP A 197 14.07 8.53 8.12
C ASP A 197 14.49 8.38 6.65
N GLU A 198 15.21 7.31 6.30
CA GLU A 198 15.56 7.00 4.91
C GLU A 198 14.33 6.68 4.06
N LYS A 199 13.34 5.97 4.62
CA LYS A 199 12.06 5.72 3.91
C LYS A 199 11.36 7.04 3.60
N ASP A 200 11.24 7.92 4.58
CA ASP A 200 10.50 9.18 4.48
C ASP A 200 11.21 10.26 3.66
N GLN A 201 12.54 10.31 3.71
CA GLN A 201 13.34 11.34 3.04
C GLN A 201 13.83 10.90 1.66
N THR A 202 13.97 9.59 1.43
CA THR A 202 14.53 9.04 0.19
C THR A 202 13.52 8.20 -0.57
N VAL A 203 12.96 7.14 0.03
CA VAL A 203 12.19 6.14 -0.73
C VAL A 203 10.83 6.69 -1.18
N PHE A 204 10.00 7.15 -0.26
CA PHE A 204 8.66 7.64 -0.58
C PHE A 204 8.65 8.87 -1.48
N PRO A 205 9.55 9.86 -1.33
CA PRO A 205 9.67 10.96 -2.28
C PRO A 205 10.06 10.51 -3.69
N GLN A 206 10.93 9.50 -3.83
CA GLN A 206 11.27 8.95 -5.16
C GLN A 206 10.10 8.19 -5.76
N LEU A 207 9.37 7.39 -4.98
CA LEU A 207 8.16 6.73 -5.45
C LEU A 207 7.11 7.74 -5.90
N ALA A 208 6.87 8.81 -5.12
CA ALA A 208 5.97 9.90 -5.51
C ALA A 208 6.40 10.53 -6.85
N LYS A 209 7.70 10.76 -7.05
CA LYS A 209 8.23 11.30 -8.31
C LYS A 209 8.02 10.35 -9.50
N ILE A 210 8.27 9.05 -9.32
CA ILE A 210 8.04 8.01 -10.34
C ILE A 210 6.56 8.00 -10.74
N LEU A 211 5.68 8.04 -9.74
CA LEU A 211 4.23 8.07 -9.93
C LEU A 211 3.67 9.45 -10.33
N ARG A 212 4.54 10.46 -10.52
CA ARG A 212 4.19 11.84 -10.90
C ARG A 212 3.19 12.52 -9.96
N LEU A 213 3.24 12.15 -8.68
CA LEU A 213 2.37 12.68 -7.64
C LEU A 213 2.88 14.03 -7.13
N THR A 214 1.95 14.96 -6.93
CA THR A 214 2.20 16.20 -6.19
C THR A 214 1.61 16.09 -4.78
N LYS A 215 2.18 16.83 -3.83
CA LYS A 215 1.71 16.83 -2.42
C LYS A 215 0.29 17.34 -2.24
N SER A 216 -0.25 18.08 -3.22
CA SER A 216 -1.65 18.55 -3.21
C SER A 216 -2.64 17.48 -3.71
N VAL A 217 -2.15 16.43 -4.37
CA VAL A 217 -2.97 15.35 -4.92
C VAL A 217 -2.92 14.11 -4.01
N ALA A 218 -1.71 13.72 -3.60
CA ALA A 218 -1.53 12.52 -2.81
C ALA A 218 -0.28 12.59 -1.92
N ILE A 219 -0.28 11.76 -0.89
CA ILE A 219 0.90 11.49 -0.06
C ILE A 219 1.30 10.03 -0.21
N VAL A 220 2.61 9.76 -0.15
CA VAL A 220 3.16 8.40 -0.12
C VAL A 220 3.76 8.18 1.26
N ARG A 221 3.32 7.14 1.95
CA ARG A 221 3.76 6.79 3.31
C ARG A 221 3.65 5.29 3.57
N ARG A 222 4.05 4.83 4.75
CA ARG A 222 3.66 3.50 5.27
C ARG A 222 2.15 3.48 5.56
N PRO A 223 1.48 2.32 5.56
CA PRO A 223 0.16 2.19 6.16
C PRO A 223 0.22 2.38 7.68
N THR A 224 -0.86 2.85 8.30
CA THR A 224 -1.08 2.71 9.75
C THR A 224 -1.37 1.24 10.09
N GLU A 225 -1.31 0.88 11.37
CA GLU A 225 -1.72 -0.42 11.87
C GLU A 225 -3.15 -0.73 11.46
N MET A 226 -4.09 0.21 11.68
CA MET A 226 -5.49 -0.04 11.33
C MET A 226 -5.71 -0.16 9.81
N GLU A 227 -4.95 0.55 8.98
CA GLU A 227 -4.99 0.38 7.52
C GLU A 227 -4.41 -0.98 7.08
N PHE A 228 -3.30 -1.39 7.68
CA PHE A 228 -2.63 -2.66 7.41
C PHE A 228 -3.52 -3.84 7.82
N ASN A 229 -4.03 -3.82 9.04
CA ASN A 229 -4.91 -4.84 9.59
C ASN A 229 -6.25 -4.90 8.82
N PHE A 230 -6.86 -3.75 8.51
CA PHE A 230 -8.08 -3.69 7.70
C PHE A 230 -7.86 -4.30 6.31
N ALA A 231 -6.81 -3.89 5.60
CA ALA A 231 -6.51 -4.41 4.27
C ALA A 231 -6.22 -5.92 4.29
N GLY A 232 -5.52 -6.38 5.33
CA GLY A 232 -5.23 -7.79 5.57
C GLY A 232 -6.49 -8.65 5.74
N ASN A 233 -7.43 -8.19 6.56
CA ASN A 233 -8.70 -8.87 6.77
C ASN A 233 -9.66 -8.74 5.57
N LEU A 234 -9.62 -7.63 4.84
CA LEU A 234 -10.53 -7.36 3.72
C LEU A 234 -10.17 -8.18 2.48
N ARG A 235 -8.89 -8.19 2.08
CA ARG A 235 -8.45 -8.80 0.79
C ARG A 235 -7.08 -9.46 0.81
N TYR A 236 -6.23 -9.13 1.77
CA TYR A 236 -4.80 -9.50 1.72
C TYR A 236 -4.38 -10.33 2.94
N PRO A 237 -4.96 -11.51 3.20
CA PRO A 237 -4.64 -12.28 4.41
C PRO A 237 -3.14 -12.61 4.54
N HIS A 238 -2.42 -12.63 3.41
CA HIS A 238 -0.98 -12.85 3.36
C HIS A 238 -0.12 -11.78 4.04
N LEU A 239 -0.69 -10.63 4.44
CA LEU A 239 0.05 -9.60 5.17
C LEU A 239 0.58 -10.10 6.52
N GLY A 240 -0.11 -11.07 7.13
CA GLY A 240 0.25 -11.70 8.40
C GLY A 240 0.87 -13.10 8.28
N GLU A 241 1.24 -13.55 7.07
CA GLU A 241 1.73 -14.93 6.84
C GLU A 241 3.26 -15.06 6.95
N ALA A 242 4.02 -13.99 6.74
CA ALA A 242 5.49 -14.02 6.74
C ALA A 242 6.07 -13.79 8.14
N ASN A 243 7.17 -14.47 8.47
CA ASN A 243 7.86 -14.34 9.77
C ASN A 243 8.84 -13.16 9.87
N THR A 244 8.64 -12.16 9.01
CA THR A 244 9.32 -10.86 9.03
C THR A 244 8.33 -9.78 9.44
N TRP A 245 8.81 -8.63 9.87
CA TRP A 245 7.96 -7.50 10.25
C TRP A 245 7.81 -6.49 9.12
N GLU A 246 6.80 -5.64 9.24
CA GLU A 246 6.73 -4.39 8.51
C GLU A 246 6.57 -3.20 9.42
N GLN A 247 7.37 -2.18 9.14
CA GLN A 247 7.24 -0.91 9.80
C GLN A 247 6.00 -0.16 9.30
N LEU A 248 5.25 0.37 10.25
CA LEU A 248 3.97 1.06 10.07
C LEU A 248 4.14 2.57 10.29
N ASN A 249 3.10 3.33 9.99
CA ASN A 249 3.10 4.79 10.10
C ASN A 249 2.69 5.30 11.49
N ASP A 250 2.22 4.42 12.36
CA ASP A 250 1.95 4.77 13.75
C ASP A 250 3.25 4.88 14.55
N LYS A 251 3.21 5.75 15.54
CA LYS A 251 4.31 5.95 16.48
C LYS A 251 3.82 5.73 17.90
N TRP A 252 4.57 4.94 18.65
CA TRP A 252 4.57 4.88 20.10
C TRP A 252 5.38 6.06 20.64
N GLY A 253 4.72 6.89 21.45
CA GLY A 253 5.18 8.25 21.76
C GLY A 253 5.43 9.08 20.50
N ASP A 254 6.53 9.83 20.48
CA ASP A 254 6.91 10.67 19.33
C ASP A 254 8.04 10.09 18.47
N SER A 255 8.64 8.98 18.91
CA SER A 255 9.94 8.53 18.40
C SER A 255 9.95 7.12 17.83
N PHE A 256 8.99 6.28 18.19
CA PHE A 256 9.11 4.83 18.01
C PHE A 256 8.07 4.33 17.02
N TRP A 257 8.51 3.98 15.82
CA TRP A 257 7.59 3.48 14.79
C TRP A 257 7.09 2.09 15.17
N LEU A 258 5.81 1.84 14.96
CA LEU A 258 5.25 0.52 15.14
C LEU A 258 5.72 -0.43 14.04
N THR A 259 5.81 -1.70 14.38
CA THR A 259 6.06 -2.82 13.48
C THR A 259 5.01 -3.90 13.72
N GLY A 260 4.57 -4.56 12.65
CA GLY A 260 3.53 -5.60 12.74
C GLY A 260 3.62 -6.63 11.62
N GLY A 261 2.74 -7.63 11.68
CA GLY A 261 2.55 -8.60 10.60
C GLY A 261 3.36 -9.89 10.71
N ASN A 262 4.19 -10.09 11.74
CA ASN A 262 5.02 -11.30 11.86
C ASN A 262 4.19 -12.52 12.27
N SER A 263 4.16 -13.55 11.41
CA SER A 263 3.37 -14.75 11.63
C SER A 263 3.76 -15.58 12.86
N GLU A 264 5.01 -15.47 13.33
CA GLU A 264 5.47 -16.17 14.54
C GLU A 264 5.00 -15.50 15.84
N MET A 265 4.49 -14.27 15.74
CA MET A 265 4.11 -13.45 16.90
C MET A 265 2.62 -13.06 16.92
N GLY A 266 1.81 -13.50 15.95
CA GLY A 266 0.38 -13.19 15.89
C GLY A 266 -0.11 -12.71 14.52
N GLY A 267 0.80 -12.52 13.57
CA GLY A 267 0.49 -12.15 12.20
C GLY A 267 -0.15 -10.77 12.14
N LEU A 268 -1.40 -10.71 11.67
CA LEU A 268 -2.17 -9.45 11.59
C LEU A 268 -2.57 -8.88 12.96
N ALA A 269 -2.54 -9.67 14.03
CA ALA A 269 -2.97 -9.22 15.36
C ALA A 269 -1.87 -8.47 16.11
N ASP A 270 -0.64 -8.92 15.94
CA ASP A 270 0.47 -8.42 16.74
C ASP A 270 1.12 -7.20 16.11
N VAL A 271 1.30 -6.20 16.96
CA VAL A 271 1.92 -4.93 16.69
C VAL A 271 2.65 -4.50 17.94
N HIS A 272 3.88 -4.02 17.78
CA HIS A 272 4.68 -3.47 18.87
C HIS A 272 5.55 -2.35 18.35
N TYR A 273 6.28 -1.66 19.22
CA TYR A 273 7.29 -0.70 18.78
C TYR A 273 8.66 -1.39 18.67
N ASP A 274 9.41 -1.11 17.61
CA ASP A 274 10.76 -1.61 17.49
C ASP A 274 11.80 -0.63 18.06
N CYS A 275 12.64 -1.11 18.97
CA CYS A 275 13.79 -0.39 19.51
C CYS A 275 14.89 -1.27 20.09
N THR A 276 16.14 -0.84 19.83
CA THR A 276 17.28 -1.10 20.71
C THR A 276 17.76 0.21 21.36
N TYR A 277 18.49 0.09 22.46
CA TYR A 277 18.71 1.07 23.54
C TYR A 277 19.17 2.52 23.19
N ASP A 278 19.48 2.88 21.94
CA ASP A 278 20.09 4.18 21.57
C ASP A 278 19.29 5.05 20.55
N GLY A 279 17.99 4.80 20.40
CA GLY A 279 17.08 5.66 19.62
C GLY A 279 16.77 5.14 18.21
N CYS A 280 15.51 5.28 17.77
CA CYS A 280 14.91 4.32 16.84
C CYS A 280 14.55 4.85 15.43
N SER A 281 14.68 6.16 15.17
CA SER A 281 14.44 6.68 13.81
C SER A 281 15.50 6.22 12.79
N ASN A 282 16.70 5.89 13.29
CA ASN A 282 17.87 5.46 12.52
C ASN A 282 18.18 3.96 12.63
N VAL A 283 17.34 3.18 13.32
CA VAL A 283 17.53 1.72 13.43
C VAL A 283 17.29 1.08 12.07
N ARG A 284 18.20 0.21 11.67
CA ARG A 284 18.11 -0.61 10.47
C ARG A 284 18.09 -2.05 10.91
N GLN A 285 16.98 -2.73 10.70
CA GLN A 285 16.87 -4.16 10.96
C GLN A 285 16.74 -4.92 9.65
N ASP A 286 17.45 -6.03 9.57
CA ASP A 286 17.37 -6.91 8.40
C ASP A 286 16.15 -7.83 8.43
N ILE A 287 15.29 -7.74 9.46
CA ILE A 287 14.02 -8.44 9.60
C ILE A 287 12.78 -7.54 9.36
N ASP A 288 12.99 -6.22 9.30
CA ASP A 288 11.91 -5.24 9.12
C ASP A 288 11.86 -4.70 7.68
N ALA A 289 10.76 -5.00 7.00
CA ALA A 289 10.44 -4.42 5.71
C ALA A 289 9.55 -3.16 5.86
N PHE A 290 9.07 -2.69 4.71
CA PHE A 290 8.02 -1.69 4.63
C PHE A 290 7.21 -1.91 3.34
N ARG A 291 5.99 -1.38 3.33
CA ARG A 291 5.19 -1.25 2.12
C ARG A 291 4.73 0.20 1.94
N PRO A 292 4.75 0.75 0.72
CA PRO A 292 4.15 2.03 0.43
C PRO A 292 2.63 1.94 0.36
N LEU A 293 2.00 3.04 0.77
CA LEU A 293 0.60 3.36 0.56
C LEU A 293 0.56 4.77 -0.04
N VAL A 294 -0.06 4.89 -1.21
CA VAL A 294 -0.44 6.18 -1.79
C VAL A 294 -1.81 6.54 -1.25
N VAL A 295 -1.96 7.70 -0.64
CA VAL A 295 -3.24 8.22 -0.13
C VAL A 295 -3.63 9.43 -0.94
N PHE A 296 -4.74 9.36 -1.67
CA PHE A 296 -5.28 10.51 -2.39
C PHE A 296 -5.98 11.44 -1.42
N LEU A 297 -5.66 12.72 -1.51
CA LEU A 297 -6.25 13.76 -0.67
C LEU A 297 -7.58 14.17 -1.29
N HIS A 298 -8.64 14.14 -0.49
CA HIS A 298 -9.91 14.75 -0.89
C HIS A 298 -9.75 16.27 -0.85
N ASN A 299 -9.86 16.91 -2.02
CA ASN A 299 -10.09 18.35 -2.15
C ASN A 299 -11.60 18.63 -2.15
#